data_AF-A0AA42L7J0-F1
#
_entry.id   AF-A0AA42L7J0-F1
#
_cell.length_a   1.000
_cell.length_b   1.000
_cell.length_c   1.000
_cell.angle_alpha   90.00
_cell.angle_beta   90.00
_cell.angle_gamma   90.00
#
_symmetry.space_group_name_H-M   'P 1'
#
loop_
_entity.id
_entity.type
_entity.pdbx_description
1 polymer ?
#
loop_
_entity_poly.entity_id
_entity_poly.type
_entity_poly.pdbx_seq_one_letter_code
_entity_poly.pdbx_strand_id
1 'polypeptide(L)'
;MTTAIATPDKVCNACGEAWPADTEFFHREPGNSDGLSCRCKACRAGYDRQRNGTARRRQGRLTQGLQAVFTGLIQKTEQSAHATQ
;
A
#
# COMPACT_ATOMS: atom_id res chain seq x y z
N MET A 1 -11.19 -39.82 -0.14
CA MET A 1 -9.97 -39.78 -0.97
C MET A 1 -9.98 -38.44 -1.67
N THR A 2 -9.27 -37.45 -1.13
CA THR A 2 -9.19 -36.09 -1.69
C THR A 2 -8.34 -36.14 -2.94
N THR A 3 -8.98 -36.02 -4.10
CA THR A 3 -8.35 -35.96 -5.41
C THR A 3 -7.53 -34.67 -5.47
N ALA A 4 -6.21 -34.79 -5.46
CA ALA A 4 -5.30 -33.68 -5.72
C ALA A 4 -5.50 -33.23 -7.17
N ILE A 5 -6.16 -32.09 -7.36
CA ILE A 5 -6.23 -31.41 -8.64
C ILE A 5 -4.80 -31.01 -8.97
N ALA A 6 -4.24 -31.59 -10.03
CA ALA A 6 -2.90 -31.26 -10.53
C ALA A 6 -2.93 -29.85 -11.16
N THR A 7 -2.89 -28.83 -10.32
CA THR A 7 -2.56 -27.47 -10.75
C THR A 7 -1.05 -27.40 -10.98
N PRO A 8 -0.58 -26.72 -12.05
CA PRO A 8 0.84 -26.51 -12.25
C PRO A 8 1.41 -25.79 -11.03
N ASP A 9 2.59 -26.17 -10.55
CA ASP A 9 3.29 -25.45 -9.50
C ASP A 9 4.04 -24.23 -10.07
N LYS A 10 4.15 -23.17 -9.27
CA LYS A 10 4.87 -21.94 -9.59
C LYS A 10 5.80 -21.60 -8.44
N VAL A 11 7.05 -21.29 -8.78
CA VAL A 11 8.07 -20.89 -7.80
C VAL A 11 7.99 -19.38 -7.56
N CYS A 12 7.92 -19.00 -6.29
CA CYS A 12 8.01 -17.61 -5.88
C CYS A 12 9.45 -17.09 -5.97
N ASN A 13 9.71 -16.02 -6.71
CA ASN A 13 11.06 -15.43 -6.82
C ASN A 13 11.54 -14.74 -5.51
N ALA A 14 10.65 -14.53 -4.53
CA ALA A 14 11.02 -13.88 -3.28
C ALA A 14 11.40 -14.88 -2.16
N CYS A 15 10.64 -15.96 -1.99
CA CYS A 15 10.94 -16.99 -0.98
C CYS A 15 11.57 -18.26 -1.56
N GLY A 16 11.51 -18.48 -2.88
CA GLY A 16 12.07 -19.67 -3.54
C GLY A 16 11.22 -20.93 -3.41
N GLU A 17 10.06 -20.86 -2.76
CA GLU A 17 9.17 -22.02 -2.57
C GLU A 17 8.25 -22.23 -3.78
N ALA A 18 7.99 -23.51 -4.09
CA ALA A 18 7.00 -23.93 -5.08
C ALA A 18 5.62 -24.02 -4.42
N TRP A 19 4.69 -23.23 -4.92
CA TRP A 19 3.30 -23.24 -4.50
C TRP A 19 2.41 -23.53 -5.70
N PRO A 20 1.21 -24.10 -5.51
CA PRO A 20 0.31 -24.34 -6.62
C PRO A 20 -0.03 -23.02 -7.33
N ALA A 21 -0.01 -23.00 -8.66
CA ALA A 21 -0.21 -21.82 -9.50
C ALA A 21 -1.69 -21.47 -9.63
N ASP A 22 -2.34 -21.26 -8.49
CA ASP A 22 -3.71 -20.81 -8.39
C ASP A 22 -3.78 -19.38 -7.83
N THR A 23 -5.01 -18.85 -7.82
CA THR A 23 -5.30 -17.52 -7.32
C THR A 23 -5.42 -17.49 -5.78
N GLU A 24 -5.26 -18.61 -5.09
CA GLU A 24 -5.19 -18.66 -3.62
C GLU A 24 -3.79 -18.28 -3.14
N PHE A 25 -2.73 -18.81 -3.78
CA PHE A 25 -1.33 -18.52 -3.41
C PHE A 25 -0.71 -17.36 -4.19
N PHE A 26 -1.18 -17.08 -5.40
CA PHE A 26 -0.68 -16.01 -6.26
C PHE A 26 -1.76 -14.98 -6.59
N HIS A 27 -1.36 -13.73 -6.85
CA HIS A 27 -2.28 -12.71 -7.37
C HIS A 27 -2.43 -12.84 -8.89
N ARG A 28 -3.63 -12.57 -9.39
CA ARG A 28 -3.89 -12.46 -10.83
C ARG A 28 -3.19 -11.22 -11.38
N GLU A 29 -2.27 -11.41 -12.31
CA GLU A 29 -1.52 -10.36 -13.00
C GLU A 29 -1.56 -10.63 -14.51
N PRO A 30 -2.58 -10.10 -15.23
CA PRO A 30 -2.79 -10.41 -16.64
C PRO A 30 -1.68 -9.90 -17.57
N GLY A 31 -0.81 -9.00 -17.09
CA GLY A 31 0.37 -8.54 -17.83
C GLY A 31 1.53 -9.53 -17.87
N ASN A 32 1.47 -10.62 -17.09
CA ASN A 32 2.51 -11.64 -17.05
C ASN A 32 2.13 -12.81 -17.97
N SER A 33 3.12 -13.56 -18.49
CA SER A 33 2.90 -14.68 -19.42
C SER A 33 1.88 -15.70 -18.92
N ASP A 34 1.90 -15.97 -17.61
CA ASP A 34 1.03 -16.97 -16.98
C ASP A 34 -0.24 -16.36 -16.36
N GLY A 35 -0.44 -15.04 -16.50
CA GLY A 35 -1.55 -14.33 -15.86
C GLY A 35 -1.50 -14.28 -14.33
N LEU A 36 -0.38 -14.71 -13.72
CA LEU A 36 -0.16 -14.77 -12.28
C LEU A 36 1.13 -14.04 -11.88
N SER A 37 1.15 -13.56 -10.65
CA SER A 37 2.30 -12.86 -10.10
C SER A 37 3.53 -13.73 -9.95
N CYS A 38 4.71 -13.13 -10.09
CA CYS A 38 6.00 -13.79 -9.83
C CYS A 38 6.31 -13.98 -8.34
N ARG A 39 5.47 -13.42 -7.46
CA ARG A 39 5.61 -13.51 -5.99
C ARG A 39 4.32 -14.05 -5.37
N CYS A 40 4.47 -14.87 -4.34
CA CYS A 40 3.33 -15.32 -3.53
C CYS A 40 2.70 -14.13 -2.77
N LYS A 41 1.44 -14.28 -2.35
CA LYS A 41 0.70 -13.23 -1.62
C LYS A 41 1.43 -12.75 -0.36
N ALA A 42 2.07 -13.66 0.37
CA ALA A 42 2.83 -13.32 1.58
C ALA A 42 3.98 -12.35 1.26
N CYS A 43 4.81 -12.70 0.27
CA CYS A 43 5.91 -11.84 -0.17
C CYS A 43 5.42 -10.53 -0.81
N ARG A 44 4.30 -10.55 -1.53
CA ARG A 44 3.69 -9.36 -2.13
C ARG A 44 3.26 -8.35 -1.08
N ALA A 45 2.63 -8.81 0.01
CA ALA A 45 2.23 -7.95 1.11
C ALA A 45 3.41 -7.27 1.82
N GLY A 46 4.58 -7.92 1.88
CA GLY A 46 5.81 -7.30 2.37
C GLY A 46 6.33 -6.21 1.43
N TYR A 47 6.37 -6.51 0.13
CA TYR A 47 6.82 -5.56 -0.89
C TYR A 47 5.95 -4.31 -0.96
N ASP A 48 4.62 -4.45 -0.91
CA ASP A 48 3.69 -3.33 -1.01
C ASP A 48 3.82 -2.38 0.19
N ARG A 49 4.07 -2.91 1.39
CA ARG A 49 4.37 -2.10 2.59
C ARG A 49 5.66 -1.29 2.39
N GLN A 50 6.70 -1.92 1.86
CA GLN A 50 7.99 -1.28 1.61
C GLN A 50 7.86 -0.15 0.56
N ARG A 51 7.11 -0.42 -0.52
CA ARG A 51 6.83 0.56 -1.59
C ARG A 51 5.93 1.71 -1.13
N ASN A 52 4.88 1.43 -0.35
CA ASN A 52 3.95 2.46 0.12
C ASN A 52 4.51 3.31 1.25
N GLY A 53 5.50 2.81 2.01
CA GLY A 53 6.19 3.58 3.04
C GLY A 53 6.87 4.84 2.49
N THR A 54 7.47 4.76 1.29
CA THR A 54 8.09 5.92 0.63
C THR A 54 7.04 6.86 0.00
N ALA A 55 5.93 6.32 -0.50
CA ALA A 55 4.84 7.11 -1.06
C ALA A 55 4.09 7.94 0.00
N ARG A 56 3.84 7.39 1.20
CA ARG A 56 3.21 8.13 2.32
C ARG A 56 4.02 9.35 2.75
N ARG A 57 5.36 9.29 2.69
CA ARG A 57 6.23 10.44 3.00
C ARG A 57 5.98 11.63 2.07
N ARG A 58 5.59 11.39 0.81
CA ARG A 58 5.26 12.48 -0.13
C ARG A 58 3.88 13.10 0.13
N GLN A 59 2.92 12.33 0.63
CA GLN A 59 1.54 12.81 0.81
C GLN A 59 1.34 13.72 2.04
N GLY A 60 2.26 13.72 3.01
CA GLY A 60 2.20 14.60 4.19
C GLY A 60 2.55 16.08 3.95
N ARG A 61 3.02 16.45 2.75
CA ARG A 61 3.48 17.83 2.50
C ARG A 61 2.34 18.82 2.21
N LEU A 62 1.22 18.36 1.63
CA LEU A 62 0.10 19.24 1.29
C LEU A 62 -0.67 19.69 2.54
N THR A 63 -0.85 18.81 3.53
CA THR A 63 -1.61 19.09 4.75
C THR A 63 -0.86 20.00 5.72
N GLN A 64 0.48 19.93 5.76
CA GLN A 64 1.30 20.77 6.65
C GLN A 64 1.29 22.26 6.25
N GLY A 65 1.20 22.57 4.96
CA GLY A 65 1.13 23.96 4.48
C GLY A 65 -0.19 24.66 4.80
N LEU A 66 -1.31 23.92 4.73
CA LEU A 66 -2.64 24.45 5.07
C LEU A 66 -2.81 24.64 6.57
N GLN A 67 -2.20 23.78 7.41
CA GLN A 67 -2.24 23.90 8.87
C GLN A 67 -1.81 25.30 9.34
N ALA A 68 -0.71 25.84 8.79
CA ALA A 68 -0.21 27.16 9.17
C ALA A 68 -1.17 28.30 8.78
N VAL A 69 -1.85 28.18 7.63
CA VAL A 69 -2.85 29.15 7.18
C VAL A 69 -4.07 29.16 8.10
N PHE A 70 -4.59 27.96 8.44
CA PHE A 70 -5.73 27.85 9.34
C PHE A 70 -5.41 28.34 10.76
N THR A 71 -4.25 27.99 11.32
CA THR A 71 -3.85 28.48 12.65
C THR A 71 -3.70 30.01 12.70
N GLY A 72 -3.17 30.64 11.64
CA GLY A 72 -3.04 32.09 11.57
C GLY A 72 -4.39 32.83 11.47
N LEU A 73 -5.39 32.24 10.80
CA LEU A 73 -6.73 32.81 10.73
C LEU A 73 -7.44 32.78 12.09
N ILE A 74 -7.28 31.70 12.86
CA ILE A 74 -7.87 31.57 14.19
C ILE A 74 -7.28 32.60 15.16
N GLN A 75 -5.96 32.74 15.23
CA GLN A 75 -5.32 33.74 16.12
C GLN A 75 -5.72 35.18 15.82
N LYS A 76 -5.95 35.51 14.54
CA LYS A 76 -6.38 36.86 14.14
C LYS A 76 -7.80 37.19 14.60
N THR A 77 -8.68 36.19 14.69
CA THR A 77 -10.03 36.37 15.22
C THR A 77 -10.03 36.59 16.73
N GLU A 78 -9.13 35.93 17.47
CA GLU A 78 -9.02 36.08 18.93
C GLU A 78 -8.48 37.46 19.33
N GLN A 79 -7.43 37.95 18.66
CA GLN A 79 -6.88 39.29 18.94
C GLN A 79 -7.87 40.42 18.67
N SER A 80 -8.77 40.23 17.70
CA SER A 80 -9.83 41.20 17.37
C SER A 80 -10.92 41.25 18.44
N ALA A 81 -11.14 40.15 19.17
CA ALA A 81 -12.10 40.09 20.28
C ALA A 81 -11.54 40.69 21.58
N HIS A 82 -10.22 40.64 21.79
CA HIS A 82 -9.56 41.19 22.98
C HIS A 82 -9.21 42.69 22.88
N ALA A 83 -9.29 43.30 21.70
CA ALA A 83 -9.00 44.72 21.48
C ALA A 83 -10.21 45.65 21.73
N THR A 84 -11.36 45.12 22.17
CA THR A 84 -12.59 45.90 22.48
C THR A 84 -12.80 46.07 24.00
N GLN A 85 -11.72 46.25 24.77
CA GLN A 85 -11.80 46.66 26.18
C GLN A 85 -11.26 48.07 26.37
#